data_AF-A0A0K8Q0Z6-F1
#
_entry.id   AF-A0A0K8Q0Z6-F1
#
_cell.length_a   1.000
_cell.length_b   1.000
_cell.length_c   1.000
_cell.angle_alpha   90.00
_cell.angle_beta   90.00
_cell.angle_gamma   90.00
#
_symmetry.space_group_name_H-M   'P 1'
#
loop_
_entity.id
_entity.type
_entity.pdbx_description
1 polymer ?
#
loop_
_entity_poly.entity_id
_entity_poly.type
_entity_poly.pdbx_seq_one_letter_code
_entity_poly.pdbx_strand_id
1 'polypeptide(L)' 'MKESGEAVALEPMSAYERKIVHDAVADLGLVSESEGEGAGRHIVVSAD' A
#
# COMPACT_ATOMS: atom_id res chain seq x y z
N MET A 1 3.20 -1.69 -23.25
CA MET A 1 2.04 -1.48 -22.39
C MET A 1 2.47 -1.95 -21.01
N LYS A 2 2.52 -1.06 -20.01
CA LYS A 2 2.62 -1.53 -18.64
C LYS A 2 1.31 -2.28 -18.39
N GLU A 3 1.39 -3.57 -18.10
CA GLU A 3 0.26 -4.25 -17.47
C GLU A 3 0.11 -3.53 -16.14
N SER A 4 -0.81 -2.55 -16.04
CA SER A 4 -1.10 -1.92 -14.76
C SER A 4 -1.61 -3.03 -13.87
N GLY A 5 -0.71 -3.60 -13.06
CA GLY A 5 -1.07 -4.50 -11.98
C GLY A 5 -2.08 -3.74 -11.14
N GLU A 6 -3.32 -4.23 -11.12
CA GLU A 6 -4.44 -3.55 -10.52
C GLU A 6 -4.10 -3.17 -9.07
N ALA A 7 -4.38 -1.92 -8.69
CA ALA A 7 -4.06 -1.44 -7.36
C ALA A 7 -4.88 -2.22 -6.32
N VAL A 8 -4.21 -2.75 -5.30
CA VAL A 8 -4.84 -3.57 -4.25
C VAL A 8 -4.86 -2.78 -2.95
N ALA A 9 -6.06 -2.51 -2.45
CA ALA A 9 -6.27 -1.95 -1.13
C ALA A 9 -6.22 -3.05 -0.05
N LEU A 10 -5.40 -2.83 0.97
CA LEU A 10 -5.33 -3.68 2.16
C LEU A 10 -6.32 -3.22 3.22
N GLU A 11 -6.52 -4.06 4.24
CA GLU A 11 -7.33 -3.69 5.40
C GLU A 11 -6.72 -2.49 6.16
N PRO A 12 -7.53 -1.62 6.78
CA PRO A 12 -7.04 -0.55 7.64
C PRO A 12 -6.20 -1.09 8.79
N MET A 13 -5.09 -0.41 9.07
CA MET A 13 -4.10 -0.83 10.07
C MET A 13 -3.48 0.38 10.76
N SER A 14 -2.76 0.15 11.86
CA SER A 14 -2.10 1.23 12.60
C SER A 14 -1.02 1.93 11.76
N ALA A 15 -0.60 3.13 12.19
CA ALA A 15 0.49 3.83 11.52
C ALA A 15 1.81 3.03 11.51
N TYR A 16 2.05 2.23 12.55
CA TYR A 16 3.22 1.38 12.65
C TYR A 16 3.18 0.22 11.63
N GLU A 17 2.05 -0.48 11.55
CA GLU A 17 1.85 -1.56 10.57
C GLU A 17 1.94 -1.04 9.14
N ARG A 18 1.34 0.13 8.85
CA ARG A 18 1.47 0.77 7.54
C ARG A 18 2.93 1.02 7.15
N LYS A 19 3.77 1.42 8.10
CA LYS A 19 5.21 1.64 7.84
C LYS A 19 5.93 0.34 7.51
N ILE A 20 5.64 -0.74 8.24
CA ILE A 20 6.19 -2.08 7.94
C ILE A 20 5.78 -2.52 6.54
N VAL A 21 4.51 -2.35 6.18
CA VAL A 21 4.00 -2.71 4.85
C VAL A 21 4.67 -1.90 3.76
N HIS A 22 4.81 -0.57 3.94
CA HIS A 22 5.54 0.28 3.00
C HIS A 22 6.96 -0.22 2.74
N ASP A 23 7.70 -0.57 3.80
CA ASP A 23 9.06 -1.07 3.67
C ASP A 23 9.11 -2.42 2.94
N ALA A 24 8.20 -3.34 3.29
CA ALA A 24 8.12 -4.64 2.63
C ALA A 24 7.72 -4.54 1.14
N VAL A 25 6.80 -3.64 0.79
CA VAL A 25 6.37 -3.41 -0.60
C VAL A 25 7.51 -2.81 -1.42
N ALA A 26 8.23 -1.84 -0.85
CA ALA A 26 9.39 -1.22 -1.51
C ALA A 26 10.52 -2.24 -1.74
N ASP A 27 10.79 -3.13 -0.77
CA ASP A 27 11.78 -4.21 -0.91
C ASP A 27 11.44 -5.20 -2.04
N LEU A 28 10.14 -5.33 -2.37
CA LEU A 28 9.65 -6.13 -3.50
C LEU A 28 9.66 -5.36 -4.84
N GLY A 29 10.10 -4.10 -4.84
CA GLY A 29 10.11 -3.24 -6.03
C GLY A 29 8.73 -2.77 -6.48
N LEU A 30 7.74 -2.83 -5.59
CA LEU A 30 6.38 -2.34 -5.81
C LEU A 30 6.21 -0.94 -5.21
N VAL A 31 5.09 -0.29 -5.54
CA VAL A 31 4.73 1.03 -5.04
C VAL A 31 3.60 0.90 -4.02
N SER A 32 3.65 1.68 -2.94
CA SER A 32 2.56 1.78 -1.97
C SER A 32 2.22 3.21 -1.60
N GLU A 33 0.93 3.49 -1.42
CA GLU A 33 0.40 4.76 -0.94
C GLU A 33 -0.54 4.54 0.25
N SER A 34 -0.73 5.57 1.08
CA SER A 34 -1.69 5.51 2.19
C SER A 34 -2.92 6.33 1.88
N GLU A 35 -4.06 5.66 1.77
CA GLU A 35 -5.35 6.27 1.48
C GLU A 35 -6.31 6.20 2.68
N GLY A 36 -7.34 7.05 2.64
CA GLY A 36 -8.33 7.17 3.71
C GLY A 36 -7.84 7.94 4.94
N GLU A 37 -8.73 8.10 5.91
CA GLU A 37 -8.53 8.92 7.10
C GLU A 37 -9.02 8.21 8.36
N GLY A 38 -8.51 8.63 9.52
CA GLY A 38 -8.90 8.08 10.82
C GLY A 38 -8.78 6.55 10.87
N ALA A 39 -9.86 5.87 11.26
CA ALA A 39 -9.94 4.42 11.37
C ALA A 39 -9.97 3.70 10.00
N GLY A 40 -10.30 4.40 8.92
CA GLY A 40 -10.36 3.83 7.57
C GLY A 40 -9.04 3.93 6.81
N ARG A 41 -7.98 4.45 7.45
CA ARG A 41 -6.70 4.69 6.77
C ARG A 41 -5.92 3.39 6.54
N HIS A 42 -5.65 3.08 5.28
CA HIS A 42 -5.09 1.81 4.82
C HIS A 42 -3.98 2.01 3.78
N ILE A 43 -3.37 0.92 3.32
CA ILE A 43 -2.35 0.92 2.27
C ILE A 43 -2.96 0.44 0.96
N VAL A 44 -2.62 1.11 -0.14
CA VAL A 44 -2.88 0.66 -1.50
C VAL A 44 -1.55 0.32 -2.14
N VAL A 45 -1.45 -0.86 -2.75
CA VAL A 45 -0.23 -1.37 -3.41
C VAL A 45 -0.46 -1.44 -4.91
N SER A 46 0.50 -1.01 -5.72
CA SER A 46 0.43 -1.06 -7.19
C SER A 46 1.78 -1.44 -7.80
N ALA A 47 1.73 -1.89 -9.06
CA ALA A 47 2.92 -2.27 -9.85
C ALA A 47 3.34 -1.15 -10.85
N ASP A 48 2.98 0.10 -10.56
CA ASP A 48 3.23 1.25 -11.45
C ASP A 48 4.73 1.46 -11.74
#